data_AF-A0A252EC19-F1
#
_entry.id   AF-A0A252EC19-F1
#
_cell.length_a   1.000
_cell.length_b   1.000
_cell.length_c   1.000
_cell.angle_alpha   90.00
_cell.angle_beta   90.00
_cell.angle_gamma   90.00
#
_symmetry.space_group_name_H-M   'P 1'
#
loop_
_entity.id
_entity.type
_entity.pdbx_description
1 polymer ?
#
loop_
_entity_poly.entity_id
_entity_poly.type
_entity_poly.pdbx_seq_one_letter_code
_entity_poly.pdbx_strand_id
1 'polypeptide(L)'
;MNNKKKTSRFDDLIDAARSRQQRDNLQPTEAQPNSLSKSTDPEYIRTTIYLPKQLHRKLKATAASQERQMSDIMTELVEQWLLSNNQAKDGNS
;
A
#
# COMPACT_ATOMS: atom_id res chain seq x y z
N MET A 1 -10.75 -0.27 53.64
CA MET A 1 -9.85 0.41 52.69
C MET A 1 -9.14 -0.64 51.88
N ASN A 2 -9.22 -0.64 50.54
CA ASN A 2 -8.26 -1.37 49.69
C ASN A 2 -8.16 -0.67 48.32
N ASN A 3 -6.97 -0.14 48.05
CA ASN A 3 -6.64 0.73 46.92
C ASN A 3 -6.60 -0.08 45.61
N LYS A 4 -7.60 0.08 44.75
CA LYS A 4 -7.49 -0.31 43.33
C LYS A 4 -6.48 0.64 42.67
N LYS A 5 -5.24 0.17 42.50
CA LYS A 5 -4.21 0.88 41.73
C LYS A 5 -4.75 1.09 40.31
N LYS A 6 -4.86 2.35 39.88
CA LYS A 6 -5.17 2.71 38.49
C LYS A 6 -3.95 2.34 37.66
N THR A 7 -3.95 1.16 37.03
CA THR A 7 -2.96 0.82 36.01
C THR A 7 -3.17 1.76 34.82
N SER A 8 -2.07 2.28 34.29
CA SER A 8 -2.13 3.24 33.18
C SER A 8 -2.60 2.51 31.93
N ARG A 9 -3.34 3.19 31.04
CA ARG A 9 -3.71 2.62 29.72
C ARG A 9 -2.48 2.22 28.89
N PHE A 10 -1.32 2.81 29.21
CA PHE A 10 -0.04 2.42 28.64
C PHE A 10 0.43 1.05 29.15
N ASP A 11 0.20 0.72 30.41
CA ASP A 11 0.59 -0.58 30.98
C ASP A 11 -0.19 -1.70 30.28
N ASP A 12 -1.50 -1.51 30.06
CA ASP A 12 -2.34 -2.46 29.36
C ASP A 12 -1.86 -2.71 27.91
N LEU A 13 -1.37 -1.66 27.23
CA LEU A 13 -0.83 -1.77 25.87
C LEU A 13 0.52 -2.49 25.84
N ILE A 14 1.41 -2.19 26.79
CA ILE A 14 2.72 -2.84 26.91
C ILE A 14 2.55 -4.33 27.23
N ASP A 15 1.61 -4.66 28.12
CA ASP A 15 1.32 -6.04 28.51
C ASP A 15 0.66 -6.81 27.35
N ALA A 16 -0.25 -6.17 26.62
CA ALA A 16 -0.82 -6.73 25.39
C ALA A 16 0.26 -7.00 24.32
N ALA A 17 1.23 -6.10 24.14
CA ALA A 17 2.34 -6.28 23.21
C ALA A 17 3.26 -7.45 23.63
N ARG A 18 3.56 -7.58 24.92
CA ARG A 18 4.36 -8.67 25.47
C ARG A 18 3.66 -10.03 25.32
N SER A 19 2.34 -10.08 25.50
CA SER A 19 1.53 -11.29 25.29
C SER A 19 1.52 -11.78 23.83
N ARG A 20 1.70 -10.88 22.84
CA ARG A 20 1.83 -11.24 21.42
C ARG A 20 3.16 -11.93 21.12
N GLN A 21 4.27 -11.40 21.65
CA GLN A 21 5.59 -12.02 21.47
C GLN A 21 5.64 -13.46 22.00
N GLN A 22 4.87 -13.75 23.06
CA GLN A 22 4.78 -15.09 23.62
C GLN A 22 3.96 -16.07 22.76
N ARG A 23 3.06 -15.57 21.89
CA ARG A 23 2.28 -16.39 20.93
C ARG A 23 3.03 -16.66 19.62
N ASP A 24 3.96 -15.79 19.24
CA ASP A 24 4.80 -15.99 18.04
C ASP A 24 5.85 -17.11 18.19
N ASN A 25 5.90 -17.77 19.36
CA ASN A 25 6.68 -18.99 19.59
C ASN A 25 5.94 -20.28 19.18
N LEU A 26 4.74 -20.14 18.60
CA LEU A 26 4.07 -21.24 17.88
C LEU A 26 4.69 -21.32 16.47
N GLN A 27 5.08 -22.53 16.09
CA GLN A 27 5.79 -22.85 14.85
C GLN A 27 5.29 -22.06 13.63
N PRO A 28 6.20 -21.64 12.71
CA PRO A 28 5.81 -20.97 11.48
C PRO A 28 4.88 -21.91 10.71
N THR A 29 3.60 -21.58 10.66
CA THR A 29 2.70 -22.17 9.67
C THR A 29 3.26 -21.72 8.32
N GLU A 30 3.55 -22.69 7.44
CA GLU A 30 4.08 -22.47 6.10
C GLU A 30 3.32 -21.32 5.44
N ALA A 31 3.97 -20.17 5.37
CA ALA A 31 3.44 -19.03 4.68
C ALA A 31 3.34 -19.45 3.21
N GLN A 32 2.11 -19.55 2.72
CA GLN A 32 1.79 -19.55 1.30
C GLN A 32 2.72 -18.55 0.60
N PRO A 33 3.27 -18.88 -0.59
CA PRO A 33 4.23 -18.02 -1.25
C PRO A 33 3.62 -16.63 -1.35
N ASN A 34 4.10 -15.72 -0.50
CA ASN A 34 3.64 -14.36 -0.46
C ASN A 34 3.84 -13.86 -1.88
N SER A 35 2.74 -13.60 -2.58
CA SER A 35 2.75 -12.87 -3.84
C SER A 35 3.68 -11.70 -3.59
N LEU A 36 4.84 -11.69 -4.26
CA LEU A 36 5.86 -10.67 -4.03
C LEU A 36 5.12 -9.35 -4.14
N SER A 37 5.09 -8.59 -3.04
CA SER A 37 4.47 -7.28 -3.06
C SER A 37 5.06 -6.49 -4.22
N LYS A 38 4.33 -5.58 -4.87
CA LYS A 38 4.86 -4.82 -6.03
C LYS A 38 6.20 -4.10 -5.74
N SER A 39 6.56 -3.91 -4.47
CA SER A 39 7.85 -3.35 -4.07
C SER A 39 9.03 -4.33 -4.08
N THR A 40 8.77 -5.64 -4.20
CA THR A 40 9.74 -6.74 -4.22
C THR A 40 9.79 -7.46 -5.56
N ASP A 41 8.89 -7.08 -6.49
CA ASP A 41 8.89 -7.57 -7.86
C ASP A 41 9.95 -6.81 -8.68
N PRO A 42 10.91 -7.51 -9.33
CA PRO A 42 11.97 -6.88 -10.11
C PRO A 42 11.47 -6.11 -11.35
N GLU A 43 10.26 -6.40 -11.84
CA GLU A 43 9.67 -5.71 -13.00
C GLU A 43 9.08 -4.34 -12.64
N TYR A 44 9.07 -3.97 -11.35
CA TYR A 44 8.49 -2.70 -10.88
C TYR A 44 9.54 -1.76 -10.28
N ILE A 45 9.48 -0.49 -10.69
CA ILE A 45 10.25 0.59 -10.07
C ILE A 45 9.27 1.51 -9.32
N ARG A 46 9.60 1.85 -8.06
CA ARG A 46 8.79 2.80 -7.27
C ARG A 46 8.97 4.22 -7.78
N THR A 47 7.88 4.83 -8.25
CA THR A 47 7.84 6.24 -8.63
C THR A 47 7.03 7.06 -7.63
N THR A 48 7.58 8.19 -7.18
CA THR A 48 6.88 9.14 -6.31
C THR A 48 6.65 10.44 -7.08
N ILE A 49 5.40 10.89 -7.17
CA ILE A 49 5.01 12.10 -7.89
C ILE A 49 4.10 12.98 -7.03
N TYR A 50 4.12 14.28 -7.28
CA TYR A 50 3.16 15.21 -6.68
C TYR A 50 1.91 15.29 -7.56
N LEU A 51 0.74 15.10 -6.94
CA LEU A 51 -0.56 15.30 -7.57
C LEU A 51 -1.34 16.37 -6.79
N PRO A 52 -2.13 17.23 -7.46
CA PRO A 52 -3.08 18.10 -6.77
C PRO A 52 -3.98 17.29 -5.83
N LYS A 53 -4.20 17.79 -4.61
CA LYS A 53 -4.96 17.08 -3.56
C LYS A 53 -6.34 16.59 -4.04
N GLN A 54 -7.03 17.41 -4.82
CA GLN A 54 -8.34 17.07 -5.39
C GLN A 54 -8.25 15.92 -6.38
N LEU A 55 -7.20 15.90 -7.22
CA LEU A 55 -6.96 14.84 -8.19
C LEU A 55 -6.63 13.52 -7.50
N HIS A 56 -5.71 13.55 -6.53
CA HIS A 56 -5.38 12.36 -5.73
C HIS A 56 -6.61 11.77 -5.04
N ARG A 57 -7.48 12.62 -4.46
CA ARG A 57 -8.73 12.17 -3.81
C ARG A 57 -9.67 11.48 -4.80
N LYS A 58 -9.85 12.06 -6.00
CA LYS A 58 -10.69 11.47 -7.06
C LYS A 58 -10.12 10.14 -7.55
N LEU A 59 -8.81 10.07 -7.76
CA LEU A 59 -8.13 8.83 -8.16
C LEU A 59 -8.35 7.73 -7.13
N LYS A 60 -8.13 8.03 -5.84
CA LYS A 60 -8.36 7.07 -4.75
C LYS A 60 -9.81 6.58 -4.68
N ALA A 61 -10.78 7.50 -4.79
CA ALA A 61 -12.21 7.14 -4.76
C ALA A 61 -12.59 6.26 -5.94
N THR A 62 -12.09 6.58 -7.14
CA THR A 62 -12.35 5.83 -8.37
C THR A 62 -11.74 4.43 -8.29
N ALA A 63 -10.48 4.33 -7.87
CA ALA A 63 -9.79 3.06 -7.66
C ALA A 63 -10.56 2.15 -6.69
N ALA A 64 -11.04 2.70 -5.58
CA ALA A 64 -11.87 1.96 -4.62
C ALA A 64 -13.20 1.50 -5.24
N SER A 65 -13.88 2.36 -6.00
CA SER A 65 -15.17 2.00 -6.63
C SER A 65 -15.05 0.92 -7.72
N GLN A 66 -13.89 0.81 -8.36
CA GLN A 66 -13.63 -0.15 -9.44
C GLN A 66 -12.91 -1.41 -8.93
N GLU A 67 -12.62 -1.50 -7.63
CA GLU A 67 -11.80 -2.57 -7.04
C GLU A 67 -10.42 -2.71 -7.73
N ARG A 68 -9.86 -1.58 -8.17
CA ARG A 68 -8.56 -1.51 -8.88
C ARG A 68 -7.47 -0.90 -8.01
N GLN A 69 -6.22 -1.25 -8.29
CA GLN A 69 -5.08 -0.58 -7.69
C GLN A 69 -4.83 0.77 -8.39
N MET A 70 -4.51 1.80 -7.62
CA MET A 70 -4.14 3.12 -8.18
C MET A 70 -2.91 3.04 -9.10
N SER A 71 -1.98 2.12 -8.82
CA SER A 71 -0.81 1.88 -9.68
C SER A 71 -1.23 1.50 -11.10
N ASP A 72 -2.24 0.65 -11.25
CA ASP A 72 -2.62 0.09 -12.54
C ASP A 72 -3.28 1.17 -13.41
N ILE A 73 -4.13 1.98 -12.79
CA ILE A 73 -4.74 3.15 -13.42
C ILE A 73 -3.66 4.15 -13.86
N MET A 74 -2.64 4.40 -13.04
CA MET A 74 -1.54 5.30 -13.38
C MET A 74 -0.68 4.74 -14.51
N THR A 75 -0.38 3.44 -14.51
CA THR A 75 0.37 2.77 -15.59
C THR A 75 -0.36 2.93 -16.92
N GLU A 76 -1.66 2.60 -16.99
CA GLU A 76 -2.47 2.74 -18.20
C GLU A 76 -2.48 4.18 -18.73
N LEU A 77 -2.66 5.17 -17.83
CA LEU A 77 -2.64 6.59 -18.20
C LEU A 77 -1.29 7.01 -18.80
N VAL A 78 -0.17 6.54 -18.22
CA VAL A 78 1.18 6.86 -18.70
C VAL A 78 1.44 6.18 -20.04
N GLU A 79 1.07 4.91 -20.21
CA GLU A 79 1.20 4.19 -21.47
C GLU A 79 0.40 4.85 -22.59
N GLN A 80 -0.87 5.20 -22.33
CA GLN A 80 -1.71 5.91 -23.30
C GLN A 80 -1.14 7.27 -23.70
N TRP A 81 -0.61 8.02 -22.75
CA TRP A 81 0.03 9.30 -23.02
C TRP A 81 1.29 9.15 -23.88
N LEU A 82 2.14 8.15 -23.59
CA LEU A 82 3.34 7.85 -24.37
C LEU A 82 3.01 7.43 -25.80
N LEU A 83 2.03 6.54 -25.97
CA LEU A 83 1.56 6.10 -27.29
C LEU A 83 1.06 7.29 -28.13
N SER A 84 0.24 8.15 -27.53
CA SER A 84 -0.31 9.33 -28.21
C SER A 84 0.80 10.31 -28.64
N ASN A 85 1.83 10.49 -27.81
CA ASN A 85 2.95 11.38 -28.12
C ASN A 85 3.93 10.81 -29.16
N ASN A 86 4.05 9.49 -29.26
CA ASN A 86 4.91 8.87 -30.27
C ASN A 86 4.25 8.89 -31.65
N GLN A 87 2.95 8.65 -31.74
CA GLN A 87 2.23 8.77 -33.03
C GLN A 87 2.27 10.19 -33.63
N ALA A 88 2.33 11.22 -32.78
CA ALA A 88 2.47 12.60 -33.23
C ALA A 88 3.86 12.93 -33.82
N LYS A 89 4.89 12.14 -33.50
CA LYS A 89 6.26 12.33 -34.03
C LYS A 89 6.49 11.62 -35.36
N ASP A 90 5.85 10.48 -35.57
CA ASP A 90 6.05 9.67 -36.77
C ASP A 90 5.20 10.12 -37.98
N GLY A 91 4.19 10.98 -37.76
CA GLY A 91 3.35 11.54 -38.83
C GLY A 91 3.87 12.85 -39.46
N ASN A 92 5.07 13.31 -39.10
CA ASN A 92 5.62 14.59 -39.55
C ASN A 92 7.06 14.47 -40.09
N SER A 93 7.43 13.28 -40.59
CA SER A 93 8.69 13.02 -41.32
C SER A 93 8.42 12.68 -42.78
#